data_AF-A0A933CF26-F1
#
_entry.id   AF-A0A933CF26-F1
#
_cell.length_a   1.000
_cell.length_b   1.000
_cell.length_c   1.000
_cell.angle_alpha   90.00
_cell.angle_beta   90.00
_cell.angle_gamma   90.00
#
_symmetry.space_group_name_H-M   'P 1'
#
loop_
_entity.id
_entity.type
_entity.pdbx_description
1 polymer ?
#
loop_
_entity_poly.entity_id
_entity_poly.type
_entity_poly.pdbx_seq_one_letter_code
_entity_poly.pdbx_strand_id
1 'polypeptide(L)'
;MTFASLGALDRWLLLRINRDWTCSWLDLLMPALTDAHRLGWVAFGLAPAALGWWLWRERRRGLRVLAAAALAVGLADAVCYRVVKPLAARPRPPAAGLPVVVRAPAGGTNGFPSNHAANASAAASVLGRAYPLLALPLGAAAAAVAYSRVYVGVHYPADVLAGLWIGLVIGLLIGRFALRPRL
;
A
#
# COMPACT_ATOMS: atom_id res chain seq x y z
N MET A 1 -25.06 0.14 15.14
CA MET A 1 -24.59 -0.39 13.84
C MET A 1 -23.96 -1.74 14.10
N THR A 2 -24.54 -2.83 13.59
CA THR A 2 -24.08 -4.21 13.86
C THR A 2 -22.94 -4.58 12.92
N PHE A 3 -22.11 -5.57 13.29
CA PHE A 3 -21.02 -6.06 12.42
C PHE A 3 -21.50 -6.50 11.01
N ALA A 4 -22.77 -6.90 10.89
CA ALA A 4 -23.41 -7.21 9.61
C ALA A 4 -23.55 -5.96 8.69
N SER A 5 -23.82 -4.77 9.24
CA SER A 5 -23.94 -3.54 8.43
C SER A 5 -22.60 -3.05 7.91
N LEU A 6 -21.51 -3.27 8.66
CA LEU A 6 -20.15 -2.94 8.20
C LEU A 6 -19.74 -3.81 7.01
N GLY A 7 -20.06 -5.11 7.02
CA GLY A 7 -19.84 -5.99 5.88
C GLY A 7 -20.66 -5.61 4.64
N ALA A 8 -21.89 -5.11 4.83
CA ALA A 8 -22.74 -4.67 3.72
C ALA A 8 -22.21 -3.40 3.05
N LEU A 9 -21.80 -2.40 3.84
CA LEU A 9 -21.22 -1.16 3.32
C LEU A 9 -19.92 -1.42 2.53
N ASP A 10 -19.05 -2.27 3.07
CA ASP A 10 -17.76 -2.61 2.46
C ASP A 10 -17.93 -3.29 1.09
N ARG A 11 -18.92 -4.20 0.98
CA ARG A 11 -19.30 -4.82 -0.30
C ARG A 11 -19.95 -3.83 -1.26
N TRP A 12 -20.87 -2.99 -0.77
CA TRP A 12 -21.55 -2.00 -1.59
C TRP A 12 -20.54 -1.02 -2.19
N LEU A 13 -19.64 -0.45 -1.38
CA LEU A 13 -18.60 0.46 -1.84
C LEU A 13 -17.67 -0.20 -2.84
N LEU A 14 -17.23 -1.44 -2.57
CA LEU A 14 -16.42 -2.20 -3.50
C LEU A 14 -17.09 -2.30 -4.87
N LEU A 15 -18.36 -2.72 -4.92
CA LEU A 15 -19.07 -2.90 -6.18
C LEU A 15 -19.28 -1.58 -6.91
N ARG A 16 -19.57 -0.48 -6.19
CA ARG A 16 -19.66 0.86 -6.78
C ARG A 16 -18.34 1.26 -7.43
N ILE A 17 -17.22 1.14 -6.71
CA ILE A 17 -15.89 1.52 -7.22
C ILE A 17 -15.45 0.62 -8.39
N ASN A 18 -15.66 -0.69 -8.27
CA ASN A 18 -15.14 -1.67 -9.22
C ASN A 18 -16.00 -1.82 -10.49
N ARG A 19 -17.29 -1.49 -10.43
CA ARG A 19 -18.23 -1.66 -11.55
C ARG A 19 -18.81 -0.36 -12.08
N ASP A 20 -19.25 0.53 -11.20
CA ASP A 20 -20.05 1.70 -11.61
C ASP A 20 -19.16 2.93 -11.83
N TRP A 21 -18.20 3.17 -10.94
CA TRP A 21 -17.32 4.33 -10.95
C TRP A 21 -16.02 4.04 -11.70
N THR A 22 -16.17 3.55 -12.92
CA THR A 22 -15.07 3.14 -13.79
C THR A 22 -15.10 3.89 -15.09
N CYS A 23 -13.93 3.97 -15.74
CA CYS A 23 -13.80 4.57 -17.06
C CYS A 23 -12.49 4.08 -17.70
N SER A 24 -12.40 4.14 -19.02
CA SER A 24 -11.31 3.52 -19.80
C SER A 24 -9.92 3.97 -19.39
N TRP A 25 -9.75 5.23 -19.01
CA TRP A 25 -8.44 5.73 -18.56
C TRP A 25 -8.05 5.19 -17.17
N LEU A 26 -9.00 5.03 -16.25
CA LEU A 26 -8.76 4.42 -14.94
C LEU A 26 -8.50 2.92 -15.06
N ASP A 27 -9.14 2.25 -16.01
CA ASP A 27 -8.92 0.83 -16.31
C ASP A 27 -7.50 0.55 -16.81
N LEU A 28 -6.84 1.54 -17.42
CA LEU A 28 -5.43 1.49 -17.76
C LEU A 28 -4.53 1.89 -16.57
N LEU A 29 -4.86 3.01 -15.92
CA LEU A 29 -4.01 3.59 -14.88
C LEU A 29 -3.94 2.73 -13.61
N MET A 30 -5.07 2.22 -13.12
CA MET A 30 -5.15 1.57 -11.81
C MET A 30 -4.38 0.24 -11.75
N PRO A 31 -4.47 -0.65 -12.76
CA PRO A 31 -3.60 -1.82 -12.84
C PRO A 31 -2.13 -1.44 -12.96
N ALA A 32 -1.80 -0.45 -13.80
CA ALA A 32 -0.42 0.02 -13.96
C ALA A 32 0.16 0.59 -12.66
N LEU A 33 -0.63 1.34 -11.89
CA LEU A 33 -0.23 1.88 -10.58
C LEU A 33 -0.01 0.76 -9.55
N THR A 34 -0.89 -0.24 -9.53
CA THR A 34 -0.79 -1.38 -8.61
C THR A 34 0.46 -2.22 -8.90
N ASP A 35 0.73 -2.47 -10.18
CA ASP A 35 1.81 -3.33 -10.66
C ASP A 35 3.01 -2.51 -11.15
N ALA A 36 3.14 -1.24 -10.75
CA ALA A 36 4.21 -0.36 -11.19
C ALA A 36 5.61 -0.95 -10.92
N HIS A 37 5.73 -1.71 -9.82
CA HIS A 37 6.95 -2.43 -9.44
C HIS A 37 7.33 -3.58 -10.40
N ARG A 38 6.42 -4.01 -11.27
CA ARG A 38 6.64 -5.07 -12.28
C ARG A 38 7.02 -4.51 -13.64
N LEU A 39 6.85 -3.20 -13.86
CA LEU A 39 7.26 -2.56 -15.10
C LEU A 39 8.79 -2.55 -15.16
N GLY A 40 9.37 -3.28 -16.13
CA GLY A 40 10.82 -3.48 -16.20
C GLY A 40 11.63 -2.18 -16.22
N TRP A 41 11.13 -1.14 -16.89
CA TRP A 41 11.78 0.18 -16.93
C TRP A 41 11.71 0.93 -15.59
N VAL A 42 10.67 0.70 -14.77
CA VAL A 42 10.58 1.24 -13.41
C VAL A 42 11.54 0.48 -12.50
N ALA A 43 11.46 -0.85 -12.51
CA ALA A 43 12.19 -1.74 -11.61
C ALA A 43 13.71 -1.74 -11.87
N PHE A 44 14.14 -1.71 -13.13
CA PHE A 44 15.54 -1.84 -13.53
C PHE A 44 16.14 -0.57 -14.16
N GLY A 45 15.32 0.47 -14.40
CA GLY A 45 15.77 1.73 -15.01
C GLY A 45 15.66 2.90 -14.04
N LEU A 46 14.49 3.54 -13.99
CA LEU A 46 14.31 4.81 -13.29
C LEU A 46 14.46 4.71 -11.77
N ALA A 47 13.91 3.67 -11.12
CA ALA A 47 13.97 3.58 -9.67
C ALA A 47 15.42 3.36 -9.16
N PRO A 48 16.23 2.45 -9.74
CA PRO A 48 17.65 2.34 -9.38
C PRO A 48 18.45 3.61 -9.66
N ALA A 49 18.22 4.27 -10.81
CA ALA A 49 18.93 5.51 -11.15
C ALA A 49 18.61 6.65 -10.18
N ALA A 50 17.33 6.86 -9.86
CA ALA A 50 16.88 7.86 -8.90
C ALA A 50 17.41 7.54 -7.49
N LEU A 51 17.37 6.27 -7.07
CA LEU A 51 17.93 5.83 -5.80
C LEU A 51 19.44 6.06 -5.74
N GLY A 52 20.18 5.73 -6.80
CA GLY A 52 21.62 5.94 -6.89
C GLY A 52 22.00 7.41 -6.81
N TRP A 53 21.33 8.28 -7.57
CA TRP A 53 21.53 9.73 -7.51
C TRP A 53 21.22 10.30 -6.11
N TRP A 54 20.11 9.87 -5.51
CA TRP A 54 19.71 10.31 -4.18
C TRP A 54 20.68 9.84 -3.09
N LEU A 55 21.14 8.58 -3.15
CA LEU A 55 22.15 8.04 -2.22
C LEU A 55 23.50 8.75 -2.38
N TRP A 56 23.89 9.11 -3.60
CA TRP A 56 25.09 9.90 -3.84
C TRP A 56 25.01 11.28 -3.18
N ARG A 57 23.86 11.95 -3.30
CA ARG A 57 23.61 13.28 -2.71
C ARG A 57 23.48 13.26 -1.18
N GLU A 58 22.74 12.32 -0.61
CA GLU A 58 22.41 12.28 0.82
C GLU A 58 23.38 11.41 1.66
N ARG A 59 24.22 10.61 1.00
CA ARG A 59 25.28 9.79 1.59
C ARG A 59 24.78 8.94 2.77
N ARG A 60 25.39 9.12 3.96
CA ARG A 60 25.05 8.38 5.19
C ARG A 60 23.64 8.68 5.70
N ARG A 61 23.07 9.86 5.39
CA ARG A 61 21.67 10.16 5.73
C ARG A 61 20.73 9.34 4.84
N GLY A 62 21.01 9.31 3.54
CA GLY A 62 20.24 8.52 2.57
C GLY A 62 20.20 7.04 2.95
N LEU A 63 21.36 6.45 3.28
CA LEU A 63 21.43 5.05 3.73
C LEU A 63 20.60 4.77 5.00
N ARG A 64 20.62 5.67 6.00
CA ARG A 64 19.80 5.52 7.21
C ARG A 64 18.30 5.59 6.90
N VAL A 65 17.89 6.52 6.04
CA VAL A 65 16.49 6.67 5.63
C VAL A 65 16.03 5.44 4.84
N LEU A 66 16.87 4.96 3.91
CA LEU A 66 16.57 3.75 3.13
C LEU A 66 16.44 2.52 4.03
N ALA A 67 17.39 2.32 4.95
CA ALA A 67 17.33 1.21 5.90
C ALA A 67 16.08 1.28 6.79
N ALA A 68 15.72 2.47 7.28
CA ALA A 68 14.50 2.68 8.05
C ALA A 68 13.23 2.38 7.22
N ALA A 69 13.19 2.80 5.96
CA ALA A 69 12.06 2.56 5.07
C ALA A 69 11.93 1.07 4.73
N ALA A 70 13.04 0.40 4.42
CA ALA A 70 13.08 -1.04 4.17
C ALA A 70 12.64 -1.85 5.39
N LEU A 71 13.11 -1.47 6.59
CA LEU A 71 12.67 -2.09 7.84
C LEU A 71 11.17 -1.90 8.08
N ALA A 72 10.65 -0.69 7.84
CA ALA A 72 9.23 -0.39 8.04
C ALA A 72 8.34 -1.15 7.06
N VAL A 73 8.71 -1.17 5.79
CA VAL A 73 8.01 -1.94 4.75
C VAL A 73 8.06 -3.44 5.07
N GLY A 74 9.24 -3.98 5.37
CA GLY A 74 9.39 -5.40 5.70
C GLY A 74 8.60 -5.82 6.92
N LEU A 75 8.58 -4.99 7.98
CA LEU A 75 7.80 -5.26 9.18
C LEU A 75 6.30 -5.15 8.91
N ALA A 76 5.84 -4.14 8.18
CA ALA A 76 4.44 -3.99 7.80
C ALA A 76 3.96 -5.19 6.97
N ASP A 77 4.76 -5.61 5.99
CA ASP A 77 4.46 -6.77 5.15
C ASP A 77 4.35 -8.05 5.98
N ALA A 78 5.34 -8.29 6.86
CA ALA A 78 5.38 -9.47 7.71
C ALA A 78 4.19 -9.50 8.70
N VAL A 79 3.87 -8.38 9.34
CA VAL A 79 2.72 -8.29 10.26
C VAL A 79 1.41 -8.56 9.50
N CYS A 80 1.22 -7.92 8.35
CA CYS A 80 0.02 -8.13 7.54
C CYS A 80 -0.10 -9.58 7.05
N TYR A 81 0.98 -10.13 6.46
CA TYR A 81 0.95 -11.44 5.80
C TYR A 81 1.02 -12.63 6.76
N ARG A 82 1.89 -12.56 7.77
CA ARG A 82 2.19 -13.71 8.64
C ARG A 82 1.39 -13.72 9.93
N VAL A 83 0.87 -12.57 10.36
CA VAL A 83 0.12 -12.46 11.62
C VAL A 83 -1.35 -12.19 11.35
N VAL A 84 -1.69 -11.05 10.77
CA VAL A 84 -3.09 -10.62 10.69
C VAL A 84 -3.88 -11.44 9.67
N LYS A 85 -3.31 -11.71 8.49
CA LYS A 85 -4.02 -12.39 7.41
C LYS A 85 -4.43 -13.85 7.72
N PRO A 86 -3.58 -14.68 8.37
CA PRO A 86 -3.99 -16.01 8.82
C PRO A 86 -5.08 -15.96 9.90
N LEU A 87 -5.01 -14.99 10.83
CA LEU A 87 -5.98 -14.85 11.92
C LEU A 87 -7.34 -14.35 11.41
N ALA A 88 -7.35 -13.41 10.47
CA ALA A 88 -8.58 -12.85 9.93
C ALA A 88 -9.25 -13.79 8.92
N ALA A 89 -8.46 -14.56 8.16
CA ALA A 89 -8.92 -15.51 7.14
C ALA A 89 -10.02 -14.98 6.20
N ARG A 90 -10.03 -13.65 5.97
CA ARG A 90 -11.08 -13.00 5.19
C ARG A 90 -10.87 -13.30 3.70
N PRO A 91 -11.81 -13.94 3.00
CA PRO A 91 -11.65 -14.21 1.57
C PRO A 91 -11.64 -12.90 0.78
N ARG A 92 -10.79 -12.80 -0.24
CA ARG A 92 -10.81 -11.70 -1.22
C ARG A 92 -12.14 -11.66 -1.99
N PRO A 93 -12.52 -10.52 -2.59
CA PRO A 93 -13.77 -10.45 -3.35
C PRO A 93 -13.99 -11.54 -4.40
N PRO A 94 -13.00 -11.91 -5.25
CA PRO A 94 -13.18 -12.99 -6.21
C PRO A 94 -13.36 -14.36 -5.54
N ALA A 95 -12.60 -14.63 -4.48
CA ALA A 95 -12.69 -15.88 -3.72
C ALA A 95 -13.99 -16.01 -2.92
N ALA A 96 -14.62 -14.87 -2.58
CA ALA A 96 -15.92 -14.81 -1.93
C ALA A 96 -17.10 -14.90 -2.93
N GLY A 97 -16.83 -15.12 -4.23
CA GLY A 97 -17.86 -15.21 -5.27
C GLY A 97 -18.56 -13.89 -5.60
N LEU A 98 -17.95 -12.75 -5.24
CA LEU A 98 -18.53 -11.45 -5.58
C LEU A 98 -18.35 -11.15 -7.08
N PRO A 99 -19.33 -10.49 -7.73
CA PRO A 99 -19.31 -10.22 -9.16
C PRO A 99 -18.38 -9.03 -9.50
N VAL A 100 -17.12 -9.10 -9.11
CA VAL A 100 -16.10 -8.07 -9.39
C VAL A 100 -15.46 -8.29 -10.76
N VAL A 101 -15.02 -7.20 -11.39
CA VAL A 101 -14.12 -7.23 -12.54
C VAL A 101 -12.68 -7.22 -12.01
N VAL A 102 -11.97 -8.33 -12.20
CA VAL A 102 -10.57 -8.46 -11.78
C VAL A 102 -9.67 -7.84 -12.84
N ARG A 103 -9.10 -6.67 -12.55
CA ARG A 103 -8.24 -5.92 -13.49
C ARG A 103 -6.74 -6.09 -13.24
N ALA A 104 -6.37 -6.75 -12.15
CA ALA A 104 -4.98 -7.08 -11.82
C ALA A 104 -4.93 -8.40 -11.01
N PRO A 105 -3.82 -9.16 -11.07
CA PRO A 105 -3.71 -10.44 -10.37
C PRO A 105 -3.93 -10.31 -8.85
N ALA A 106 -4.76 -11.21 -8.30
CA ALA A 106 -4.90 -11.37 -6.85
C ALA A 106 -3.79 -12.28 -6.31
N GLY A 107 -3.07 -11.82 -5.28
CA GLY A 107 -2.09 -12.65 -4.58
C GLY A 107 -2.77 -13.53 -3.52
N GLY A 108 -3.01 -14.80 -3.83
CA GLY A 108 -3.65 -15.77 -2.91
C GLY A 108 -5.13 -15.49 -2.62
N THR A 109 -5.72 -16.24 -1.70
CA THR A 109 -7.19 -16.24 -1.43
C THR A 109 -7.63 -15.26 -0.33
N ASN A 110 -6.76 -14.91 0.63
CA ASN A 110 -7.10 -14.04 1.75
C ASN A 110 -6.76 -12.56 1.49
N GLY A 111 -7.70 -11.68 1.82
CA GLY A 111 -7.69 -10.25 1.49
C GLY A 111 -7.33 -9.32 2.64
N PHE A 112 -7.72 -9.63 3.89
CA PHE A 112 -7.50 -8.71 5.00
C PHE A 112 -6.15 -8.96 5.69
N PRO A 113 -5.37 -7.92 6.04
CA PRO A 113 -5.38 -6.57 5.46
C PRO A 113 -4.61 -6.54 4.12
N SER A 114 -4.64 -5.40 3.42
CA SER A 114 -3.90 -5.19 2.17
C SER A 114 -2.42 -4.87 2.44
N ASN A 115 -1.54 -5.80 2.06
CA ASN A 115 -0.08 -5.59 2.09
C ASN A 115 0.38 -4.41 1.22
N HIS A 116 -0.21 -4.20 0.03
CA HIS A 116 0.19 -3.08 -0.84
C HIS A 116 -0.07 -1.73 -0.16
N ALA A 117 -1.23 -1.60 0.49
CA ALA A 117 -1.59 -0.40 1.24
C ALA A 117 -0.67 -0.20 2.46
N ALA A 118 -0.39 -1.28 3.20
CA ALA A 118 0.52 -1.24 4.36
C ALA A 118 1.94 -0.84 3.97
N ASN A 119 2.50 -1.47 2.94
CA ASN A 119 3.86 -1.22 2.49
C ASN A 119 4.01 0.20 1.94
N ALA A 120 3.06 0.68 1.13
CA ALA A 120 3.08 2.04 0.60
C ALA A 120 2.99 3.09 1.72
N SER A 121 2.09 2.89 2.71
CA SER A 121 1.92 3.80 3.84
C SER A 121 3.13 3.80 4.78
N ALA A 122 3.75 2.63 5.03
CA ALA A 122 4.97 2.53 5.82
C ALA A 122 6.14 3.29 5.18
N ALA A 123 6.35 3.11 3.88
CA ALA A 123 7.37 3.85 3.12
C ALA A 123 7.09 5.36 3.14
N ALA A 124 5.86 5.77 2.84
CA ALA A 124 5.45 7.18 2.84
C ALA A 124 5.66 7.85 4.20
N SER A 125 5.38 7.15 5.29
CA SER A 125 5.52 7.67 6.65
C SER A 125 6.98 7.88 7.06
N VAL A 126 7.87 6.94 6.72
CA VAL A 126 9.31 7.09 7.00
C VAL A 126 9.92 8.20 6.14
N LEU A 127 9.63 8.20 4.84
CA LEU A 127 10.15 9.19 3.90
C LEU A 127 9.60 10.59 4.20
N GLY A 128 8.31 10.71 4.53
CA GLY A 128 7.68 11.97 4.93
C GLY A 128 8.28 12.54 6.21
N ARG A 129 8.68 11.68 7.16
CA ARG A 129 9.44 12.13 8.34
C ARG A 129 10.84 12.63 7.98
N ALA A 130 11.52 11.96 7.05
CA ALA A 130 12.85 12.35 6.61
C ALA A 130 12.84 13.64 5.77
N TYR A 131 11.76 13.85 5.01
CA TYR A 131 11.54 14.93 4.06
C TYR A 131 10.11 15.49 4.23
N PRO A 132 9.88 16.40 5.20
CA PRO A 132 8.54 16.89 5.54
C PRO A 132 7.75 17.48 4.38
N LEU A 133 8.42 18.16 3.44
CA LEU A 133 7.79 18.72 2.24
C LEU A 133 7.19 17.64 1.31
N LEU A 134 7.69 16.41 1.40
CA LEU A 134 7.20 15.27 0.62
C LEU A 134 6.15 14.44 1.36
N ALA A 135 5.85 14.73 2.64
CA ALA A 135 4.94 13.92 3.43
C ALA A 135 3.54 13.84 2.82
N LEU A 136 2.98 14.98 2.40
CA LEU A 136 1.67 15.04 1.76
C LEU A 136 1.62 14.30 0.41
N PRO A 137 2.51 14.57 -0.57
CA PRO A 137 2.45 13.86 -1.85
C PRO A 137 2.73 12.36 -1.71
N LEU A 138 3.61 11.94 -0.79
CA LEU A 138 3.86 10.52 -0.51
C LEU A 138 2.64 9.85 0.14
N GLY A 139 1.97 10.54 1.06
CA GLY A 139 0.70 10.07 1.64
C GLY A 139 -0.39 9.91 0.59
N ALA A 140 -0.51 10.88 -0.32
CA ALA A 140 -1.44 10.82 -1.45
C ALA A 140 -1.11 9.64 -2.40
N ALA A 141 0.17 9.39 -2.68
CA ALA A 141 0.59 8.24 -3.47
C ALA A 141 0.23 6.91 -2.78
N ALA A 142 0.43 6.80 -1.46
CA ALA A 142 0.02 5.62 -0.69
C ALA A 142 -1.49 5.40 -0.72
N ALA A 143 -2.28 6.47 -0.61
CA ALA A 143 -3.73 6.44 -0.74
C ALA A 143 -4.17 6.02 -2.15
N ALA A 144 -3.49 6.49 -3.19
CA ALA A 144 -3.76 6.09 -4.58
C ALA A 144 -3.46 4.60 -4.80
N VAL A 145 -2.35 4.08 -4.26
CA VAL A 145 -2.04 2.64 -4.28
C VAL A 145 -3.14 1.86 -3.56
N ALA A 146 -3.56 2.29 -2.37
CA ALA A 146 -4.65 1.67 -1.62
C ALA A 146 -5.96 1.66 -2.42
N TYR A 147 -6.34 2.79 -3.01
CA TYR A 147 -7.53 2.90 -3.86
C TYR A 147 -7.47 1.96 -5.06
N SER A 148 -6.32 1.86 -5.74
CA SER A 148 -6.14 0.98 -6.89
C SER A 148 -6.48 -0.47 -6.56
N ARG A 149 -6.22 -0.94 -5.33
CA ARG A 149 -6.52 -2.32 -4.90
C ARG A 149 -8.01 -2.62 -4.82
N VAL A 150 -8.83 -1.62 -4.47
CA VAL A 150 -10.29 -1.72 -4.48
C VAL A 150 -10.79 -1.66 -5.92
N TYR A 151 -10.27 -0.70 -6.70
CA TYR A 151 -10.63 -0.51 -8.10
C TYR A 151 -10.40 -1.75 -8.96
N VAL A 152 -9.25 -2.42 -8.81
CA VAL A 152 -8.92 -3.64 -9.56
C VAL A 152 -9.63 -4.90 -9.04
N GLY A 153 -10.45 -4.77 -7.99
CA GLY A 153 -11.38 -5.80 -7.54
C GLY A 153 -10.78 -6.86 -6.61
N VAL A 154 -9.59 -6.62 -6.04
CA VAL A 154 -8.85 -7.65 -5.29
C VAL A 154 -8.83 -7.44 -3.77
N HIS A 155 -9.36 -6.32 -3.29
CA HIS A 155 -9.50 -5.97 -1.87
C HIS A 155 -10.78 -5.17 -1.62
N TYR A 156 -11.31 -5.28 -0.41
CA TYR A 156 -12.38 -4.41 0.06
C TYR A 156 -11.82 -3.07 0.59
N PRO A 157 -12.62 -2.00 0.64
CA PRO A 157 -12.26 -0.75 1.32
C PRO A 157 -11.68 -0.93 2.73
N ALA A 158 -12.28 -1.79 3.56
CA ALA A 158 -11.76 -2.02 4.91
C ALA A 158 -10.37 -2.69 4.92
N ASP A 159 -10.07 -3.56 3.94
CA ASP A 159 -8.74 -4.20 3.85
C ASP A 159 -7.64 -3.16 3.61
N VAL A 160 -7.93 -2.17 2.77
CA VAL A 160 -6.95 -1.15 2.38
C VAL A 160 -6.81 -0.07 3.44
N LEU A 161 -7.90 0.31 4.12
CA LEU A 161 -7.86 1.22 5.26
C LEU A 161 -7.07 0.63 6.44
N ALA A 162 -7.31 -0.64 6.76
CA ALA A 162 -6.54 -1.35 7.78
C ALA A 162 -5.06 -1.46 7.40
N GLY A 163 -4.75 -1.76 6.14
CA GLY A 163 -3.39 -1.75 5.62
C GLY A 163 -2.71 -0.39 5.78
N LEU A 164 -3.34 0.68 5.29
CA LEU A 164 -2.82 2.06 5.43
C LEU A 164 -2.52 2.40 6.89
N TRP A 165 -3.42 2.05 7.82
CA TRP A 165 -3.26 2.33 9.24
C TRP A 165 -2.09 1.55 9.86
N ILE A 166 -1.99 0.24 9.60
CA ILE A 166 -0.87 -0.59 10.08
C ILE A 166 0.46 -0.03 9.57
N GLY A 167 0.55 0.28 8.28
CA GLY A 167 1.75 0.84 7.68
C GLY A 167 2.14 2.20 8.28
N LEU A 168 1.15 3.08 8.50
CA LEU A 168 1.36 4.39 9.11
C LEU A 168 1.96 4.26 10.52
N VAL A 169 1.37 3.42 11.37
CA VAL A 169 1.84 3.22 12.75
C VAL A 169 3.26 2.68 12.76
N ILE A 170 3.55 1.63 11.97
CA ILE A 170 4.88 1.02 11.89
C ILE A 170 5.92 2.02 11.38
N GLY A 171 5.59 2.75 10.30
CA GLY A 171 6.48 3.74 9.70
C GLY A 171 6.78 4.91 10.63
N LEU A 172 5.79 5.42 11.36
CA LEU A 172 5.97 6.48 12.35
C LEU A 172 6.86 6.02 13.51
N LEU A 173 6.66 4.80 14.03
CA LEU A 173 7.46 4.24 15.11
C LEU A 173 8.92 4.08 14.66
N ILE A 174 9.17 3.39 13.54
CA ILE A 174 10.53 3.18 13.03
C ILE A 174 11.19 4.51 12.69
N GLY A 175 10.49 5.41 11.99
CA GLY A 175 11.00 6.74 11.71
C GLY A 175 11.35 7.52 12.98
N ARG A 176 10.55 7.41 14.05
CA ARG A 176 10.82 8.07 15.34
C ARG A 176 12.09 7.56 16.00
N PHE A 177 12.47 6.29 15.86
CA PHE A 177 13.68 5.75 16.48
C PHE A 177 14.90 5.84 15.56
N ALA A 178 14.76 5.51 14.28
CA ALA A 178 15.86 5.45 13.32
C ALA A 178 16.33 6.84 12.82
N LEU A 179 15.42 7.82 12.79
CA LEU A 179 15.67 9.15 12.23
C LEU A 179 15.66 10.26 13.29
N ARG A 180 16.00 9.94 14.54
CA ARG A 180 16.15 10.96 15.58
C ARG A 180 17.24 11.97 15.20
N PRO A 181 17.00 13.29 15.41
CA PRO A 181 18.10 14.24 15.40
C PRO A 181 19.09 13.80 16.48
N ARG A 182 20.37 13.66 16.12
CA ARG A 182 21.42 13.56 17.14
C ARG A 182 21.56 14.97 17.70
N LEU A 183 21.15 15.15 18.96
CA LEU A 183 21.47 16.34 19.75
C LEU A 183 22.98 16.41 19.95
#